data_AF-A0A7W9YZU2-F1
#
_entry.id   AF-A0A7W9YZU2-F1
#
_cell.length_a   1.000
_cell.length_b   1.000
_cell.length_c   1.000
_cell.angle_alpha   90.00
_cell.angle_beta   90.00
_cell.angle_gamma   90.00
#
_symmetry.space_group_name_H-M   'P 1'
#
loop_
_entity.id
_entity.type
_entity.pdbx_description
1 polymer ?
#
loop_
_entity_poly.entity_id
_entity_poly.type
_entity_poly.pdbx_seq_one_letter_code
_entity_poly.pdbx_strand_id
1 'polypeptide(L)'
;MIDNLWTIEESLWLDGPETYRRQLHPDCVMVFPSPTGILSVERVLASLEGVPRWKNVEMKQRTAKQMRPDMALLNYEALAEREQGPPYHAYCSSVYCLEDDRWRIVFHQQTPV
;
A
#
# COMPACT_ATOMS: atom_id res chain seq x y z
N MET A 1 -12.16 -6.57 11.43
CA MET A 1 -11.20 -7.68 11.63
C MET A 1 -9.90 -7.35 10.92
N ILE A 2 -8.75 -7.74 11.45
CA ILE A 2 -7.44 -7.51 10.81
C ILE A 2 -7.36 -8.17 9.42
N ASP A 3 -8.14 -9.23 9.18
CA ASP A 3 -8.20 -9.91 7.88
C ASP A 3 -8.72 -9.00 6.75
N ASN A 4 -9.56 -8.01 7.06
CA ASN A 4 -10.03 -7.03 6.08
C ASN A 4 -8.90 -6.12 5.55
N LEU A 5 -7.77 -6.04 6.25
CA LEU A 5 -6.63 -5.23 5.82
C LEU A 5 -6.00 -5.76 4.54
N TRP A 6 -6.04 -7.06 4.28
CA TRP A 6 -5.49 -7.60 3.03
C TRP A 6 -6.29 -7.16 1.80
N THR A 7 -7.61 -7.06 1.93
CA THR A 7 -8.46 -6.51 0.87
C THR A 7 -8.15 -5.03 0.64
N ILE A 8 -7.91 -4.27 1.71
CA ILE A 8 -7.51 -2.87 1.61
C ILE A 8 -6.13 -2.76 0.95
N GLU A 9 -5.15 -3.54 1.39
CA GLU A 9 -3.79 -3.55 0.84
C GLU A 9 -3.83 -3.90 -0.65
N GLU A 10 -4.54 -4.95 -1.06
CA GLU A 10 -4.68 -5.36 -2.46
C GLU A 10 -5.35 -4.26 -3.30
N SER A 11 -6.38 -3.60 -2.77
CA SER A 11 -7.02 -2.46 -3.44
C SER A 11 -6.06 -1.29 -3.67
N LEU A 12 -5.08 -1.07 -2.81
CA LEU A 12 -4.07 -0.01 -3.02
C LEU A 12 -3.15 -0.32 -4.20
N TRP A 13 -2.94 -1.59 -4.56
CA TRP A 13 -2.17 -1.98 -5.74
C TRP A 13 -2.98 -1.84 -7.04
N LEU A 14 -4.24 -2.25 -7.00
CA LEU A 14 -5.05 -2.45 -8.20
C LEU A 14 -5.95 -1.26 -8.55
N ASP A 15 -6.45 -0.55 -7.53
CA ASP A 15 -7.45 0.49 -7.73
C ASP A 15 -6.83 1.85 -8.10
N GLY A 16 -7.73 2.78 -8.41
CA GLY A 16 -7.40 4.16 -8.78
C GLY A 16 -7.19 5.12 -7.60
N PRO A 17 -6.95 6.41 -7.90
CA PRO A 17 -6.67 7.46 -6.93
C PRO A 17 -7.74 7.62 -5.82
N GLU A 18 -9.00 7.30 -6.11
CA GLU A 18 -10.08 7.35 -5.12
C GLU A 18 -9.87 6.38 -3.94
N THR A 19 -9.31 5.20 -4.21
CA THR A 19 -8.96 4.26 -3.14
C THR A 19 -7.86 4.84 -2.26
N TYR A 20 -6.85 5.49 -2.85
CA TYR A 20 -5.82 6.17 -2.07
C TYR A 20 -6.40 7.31 -1.21
N ARG A 21 -7.26 8.17 -1.78
CA ARG A 21 -7.91 9.26 -1.02
C ARG A 21 -8.73 8.77 0.16
N ARG A 22 -9.36 7.61 0.02
CA ARG A 22 -10.18 7.00 1.08
C ARG A 22 -9.32 6.33 2.17
N GLN A 23 -8.23 5.68 1.77
CA GLN A 23 -7.46 4.80 2.67
C GLN A 23 -6.26 5.49 3.34
N LEU A 24 -5.69 6.53 2.75
CA LEU A 24 -4.52 7.20 3.34
C LEU A 24 -4.95 8.05 4.54
N HIS A 25 -4.28 7.85 5.67
CA HIS A 25 -4.31 8.82 6.75
C HIS A 25 -3.65 10.13 6.28
N PRO A 26 -4.14 11.33 6.67
CA PRO A 26 -3.57 12.61 6.21
C PRO A 26 -2.05 12.75 6.42
N ASP A 27 -1.54 12.18 7.53
CA ASP A 27 -0.11 12.16 7.86
C ASP A 27 0.64 10.92 7.34
N CYS A 28 0.05 10.16 6.41
CA CYS A 28 0.69 8.95 5.90
C CYS A 28 1.99 9.26 5.14
N VAL A 29 3.02 8.44 5.39
CA VAL A 29 4.31 8.50 4.70
C VAL A 29 4.51 7.23 3.89
N MET A 30 4.89 7.39 2.62
CA MET A 30 5.20 6.26 1.73
C MET A 30 6.67 6.30 1.29
N VAL A 31 7.32 5.14 1.27
CA VAL A 31 8.73 4.98 0.90
C VAL A 31 8.82 4.04 -0.29
N PHE A 32 9.28 4.59 -1.41
CA PHE A 32 9.46 3.88 -2.67
C PHE A 32 10.94 3.82 -3.07
N PRO A 33 11.33 2.85 -3.90
CA PRO A 33 12.69 2.80 -4.43
C PRO A 33 13.07 4.06 -5.22
N SER A 34 14.37 4.27 -5.38
CA SER A 34 14.91 5.30 -6.26
C SER A 34 14.36 5.14 -7.69
N PRO A 35 14.00 6.23 -8.39
CA PRO A 35 14.21 7.64 -8.02
C PRO A 35 13.08 8.29 -7.20
N THR A 36 12.00 7.57 -6.89
CA THR A 36 10.79 8.14 -6.26
C THR A 36 11.06 8.63 -4.84
N GLY A 37 11.72 7.81 -4.01
CA GLY A 37 12.06 8.17 -2.63
C GLY A 37 10.85 8.23 -1.69
N ILE A 38 10.86 9.20 -0.77
CA ILE A 38 9.86 9.33 0.31
C ILE A 38 8.81 10.36 -0.07
N LEU A 39 7.53 9.98 0.00
CA LEU A 39 6.39 10.82 -0.39
C LEU A 39 5.43 11.03 0.79
N SER A 40 4.93 12.26 0.92
CA SER A 40 3.73 12.58 1.71
C SER A 40 2.47 12.24 0.92
N VAL A 41 1.32 12.21 1.59
CA VAL A 41 0.01 11.96 0.96
C VAL A 41 -0.25 12.86 -0.25
N GLU A 42 -0.05 14.17 -0.10
CA GLU A 42 -0.28 15.13 -1.18
C GLU A 42 0.55 14.79 -2.43
N ARG A 43 1.82 14.41 -2.22
CA ARG A 43 2.72 14.00 -3.30
C ARG A 43 2.34 12.65 -3.90
N VAL A 44 1.93 11.69 -3.08
CA VAL A 44 1.40 10.40 -3.56
C VAL A 44 0.19 10.65 -4.45
N LEU A 45 -0.81 11.38 -3.98
CA LEU A 45 -2.04 11.66 -4.74
C LEU A 45 -1.76 12.38 -6.06
N ALA A 46 -0.84 13.34 -6.09
CA ALA A 46 -0.41 14.01 -7.32
C ALA A 46 0.34 13.06 -8.27
N SER A 47 1.14 12.13 -7.75
CA SER A 47 1.91 11.17 -8.56
C SER A 47 1.06 10.07 -9.21
N LEU A 48 -0.17 9.86 -8.71
CA LEU A 48 -1.06 8.81 -9.21
C LEU A 48 -1.76 9.17 -10.53
N GLU A 49 -1.66 10.43 -10.97
CA GLU A 49 -2.16 10.89 -12.26
C GLU A 49 -1.19 10.48 -13.37
N GLY A 50 -1.61 9.56 -14.25
CA GLY A 50 -0.84 9.16 -15.44
C GLY A 50 0.10 7.96 -15.29
N VAL A 51 0.15 7.30 -14.12
CA VAL A 51 0.96 6.09 -13.93
C VAL A 51 0.19 4.84 -14.37
N PRO A 52 0.77 3.95 -15.20
CA PRO A 52 0.14 2.69 -15.58
C PRO A 52 -0.16 1.83 -14.34
N ARG A 53 -1.41 1.41 -14.21
CA ARG A 53 -1.90 0.62 -13.07
C ARG A 53 -1.42 -0.81 -13.13
N TRP A 54 -1.27 -1.43 -11.96
CA TRP A 54 -1.14 -2.86 -11.85
C TRP A 54 -2.48 -3.52 -12.20
N LYS A 55 -2.43 -4.58 -12.99
CA LYS A 55 -3.58 -5.41 -13.35
C LYS A 55 -3.79 -6.52 -12.33
N ASN A 56 -2.70 -7.01 -11.75
CA ASN A 56 -2.71 -8.09 -10.78
C ASN A 56 -1.57 -7.88 -9.76
N VAL A 57 -1.78 -8.39 -8.54
CA VAL A 57 -0.74 -8.52 -7.53
C VAL A 57 -0.92 -9.85 -6.81
N GLU A 58 0.10 -10.70 -6.85
CA GLU A 58 0.17 -11.87 -5.98
C GLU A 58 0.92 -11.47 -4.71
N MET A 59 0.26 -11.57 -3.55
CA MET A 59 0.92 -11.31 -2.26
C MET A 59 1.27 -12.63 -1.55
N LYS A 60 2.56 -12.89 -1.38
CA LYS A 60 3.15 -14.06 -0.70
C LYS A 60 3.71 -13.68 0.67
N GLN A 61 4.08 -14.68 1.46
CA GLN A 61 4.69 -14.51 2.79
C GLN A 61 3.91 -13.55 3.71
N ARG A 62 2.57 -13.55 3.56
CA ARG A 62 1.66 -12.62 4.24
C ARG A 62 1.74 -12.78 5.76
N THR A 63 2.11 -11.72 6.45
CA THR A 63 2.08 -11.63 7.90
C THR A 63 1.26 -10.43 8.32
N ALA A 64 0.21 -10.67 9.11
CA ALA A 64 -0.58 -9.62 9.75
C ALA A 64 -0.42 -9.71 11.27
N LYS A 65 -0.08 -8.59 11.92
CA LYS A 65 0.05 -8.50 13.37
C LYS A 65 -0.72 -7.30 13.90
N GLN A 66 -1.65 -7.56 14.79
CA GLN A 66 -2.29 -6.49 15.57
C GLN A 66 -1.31 -6.08 16.67
N MET A 67 -0.74 -4.89 16.53
CA MET A 67 0.25 -4.36 17.49
C MET A 67 -0.44 -3.72 18.70
N ARG A 68 -1.62 -3.14 18.46
CA ARG A 68 -2.50 -2.51 19.44
C ARG A 68 -3.97 -2.68 18.99
N PRO A 69 -4.98 -2.46 19.86
CA PRO A 69 -6.38 -2.52 19.43
C PRO A 69 -6.68 -1.67 18.18
N ASP A 70 -5.99 -0.55 18.05
CA ASP A 70 -6.12 0.48 17.02
C ASP A 70 -4.99 0.47 15.98
N MET A 71 -4.08 -0.51 15.99
CA MET A 71 -2.91 -0.51 15.10
C MET A 71 -2.52 -1.91 14.63
N ALA A 72 -2.23 -2.03 13.34
CA ALA A 72 -1.81 -3.27 12.71
C ALA A 72 -0.62 -3.08 11.78
N LEU A 73 0.21 -4.11 11.67
CA LEU A 73 1.35 -4.22 10.77
C LEU A 73 1.09 -5.35 9.76
N LEU A 74 1.29 -5.05 8.48
CA LEU A 74 1.34 -6.04 7.40
C LEU A 74 2.75 -6.10 6.82
N ASN A 75 3.26 -7.31 6.64
CA ASN A 75 4.48 -7.57 5.88
C ASN A 75 4.19 -8.64 4.85
N TYR A 76 4.66 -8.45 3.61
CA TYR A 76 4.40 -9.39 2.52
C TYR A 76 5.39 -9.22 1.37
N GLU A 77 5.46 -10.22 0.51
CA GLU A 77 6.16 -10.20 -0.78
C GLU A 77 5.12 -9.95 -1.87
N ALA A 78 5.35 -8.95 -2.74
CA ALA A 78 4.41 -8.52 -3.77
C ALA A 78 4.97 -8.83 -5.16
N LEU A 79 4.24 -9.62 -5.96
CA LEU A 79 4.53 -9.87 -7.37
C LEU A 79 3.44 -9.22 -8.20
N ALA A 80 3.72 -8.03 -8.74
CA ALA A 80 2.75 -7.22 -9.46
C ALA A 80 2.98 -7.27 -10.97
N GLU A 81 1.88 -7.34 -11.73
CA GLU A 81 1.89 -7.38 -13.19
C GLU A 81 0.98 -6.30 -13.75
N ARG A 82 1.36 -5.71 -14.89
CA ARG A 82 0.58 -4.70 -15.60
C ARG A 82 0.47 -5.09 -17.07
N GLU A 83 -0.46 -4.47 -17.80
CA GLU A 83 -0.74 -4.83 -19.20
C GLU A 83 0.49 -4.66 -20.11
N GLN A 84 1.30 -3.62 -19.88
CA GLN A 84 2.51 -3.35 -20.65
C GLN A 84 3.65 -2.98 -19.71
N GLY A 85 4.77 -3.70 -19.81
CA GLY A 85 5.98 -3.48 -19.01
C GLY A 85 6.41 -4.71 -18.21
N PRO A 86 7.60 -4.68 -17.60
CA PRO A 86 8.08 -5.78 -16.79
C PRO A 86 7.22 -5.96 -15.52
N PRO A 87 7.14 -7.19 -14.99
CA PRO A 87 6.59 -7.42 -13.66
C PRO A 87 7.45 -6.69 -12.63
N TYR A 88 6.86 -6.43 -11.46
CA TYR A 88 7.56 -5.83 -10.34
C TYR A 88 7.47 -6.71 -9.13
N HIS A 89 8.61 -6.85 -8.46
CA HIS A 89 8.77 -7.69 -7.31
C HIS A 89 9.33 -6.86 -6.15
N ALA A 90 8.68 -6.89 -5.00
CA ALA A 90 9.11 -6.15 -3.83
C ALA A 90 8.69 -6.80 -2.50
N TYR A 91 9.54 -6.68 -1.49
CA TYR A 91 9.11 -6.80 -0.10
C TYR A 91 8.43 -5.52 0.36
N CYS A 92 7.28 -5.67 1.00
CA CYS A 92 6.43 -4.57 1.41
C CYS A 92 6.15 -4.61 2.91
N SER A 93 6.05 -3.43 3.52
CA SER A 93 5.63 -3.26 4.91
C SER A 93 4.66 -2.10 5.03
N SER A 94 3.52 -2.33 5.67
CA SER A 94 2.43 -1.37 5.81
C SER A 94 1.96 -1.30 7.25
N VAL A 95 1.78 -0.08 7.78
CA VAL A 95 1.19 0.15 9.09
C VAL A 95 -0.17 0.80 8.92
N TYR A 96 -1.16 0.28 9.63
CA TYR A 96 -2.52 0.75 9.65
C TYR A 96 -2.92 1.25 11.04
N CYS A 97 -3.68 2.34 11.09
CA CYS A 97 -4.42 2.78 12.28
C CYS A 97 -5.93 2.58 12.08
N LEU A 98 -6.67 2.34 13.16
CA LEU A 98 -8.13 2.31 13.18
C LEU A 98 -8.65 3.64 13.73
N GLU A 99 -9.37 4.40 12.91
CA GLU A 99 -9.97 5.68 13.25
C GLU A 99 -11.41 5.75 12.76
N ASP A 100 -12.34 6.19 13.60
CA ASP A 100 -13.78 6.26 13.27
C ASP A 100 -14.30 4.95 12.63
N ASP A 101 -13.97 3.82 13.26
CA ASP A 101 -14.27 2.45 12.82
C ASP A 101 -13.76 2.11 11.40
N ARG A 102 -12.74 2.83 10.91
CA ARG A 102 -12.13 2.63 9.60
C ARG A 102 -10.61 2.49 9.68
N TRP A 103 -10.10 1.45 9.03
CA TRP A 103 -8.67 1.27 8.90
C TRP A 103 -8.10 2.22 7.85
N ARG A 104 -7.05 2.96 8.21
CA ARG A 104 -6.29 3.82 7.31
C ARG A 104 -4.82 3.44 7.33
N ILE A 105 -4.17 3.52 6.18
CA ILE A 105 -2.72 3.32 6.10
C ILE A 105 -2.03 4.60 6.57
N VAL A 106 -1.08 4.44 7.50
CA VAL A 106 -0.24 5.54 8.04
C VAL A 106 1.21 5.45 7.58
N PHE A 107 1.64 4.27 7.12
CA PHE A 107 2.95 4.06 6.56
C PHE A 107 2.92 2.94 5.51
N HIS A 108 3.69 3.10 4.43
CA HIS A 108 3.95 2.04 3.46
C HIS A 108 5.39 2.11 2.97
N GLN A 109 6.06 0.97 2.81
CA GLN A 109 7.36 0.87 2.18
C GLN A 109 7.41 -0.27 1.17
N GLN A 110 8.12 -0.04 0.07
CA GLN A 110 8.48 -1.06 -0.91
C GLN A 110 10.00 -1.16 -1.06
N THR A 111 10.51 -2.38 -1.00
CA THR A 111 11.92 -2.71 -1.23
C THR A 111 11.99 -3.70 -2.39
N PRO A 112 12.42 -3.27 -3.60
CA PRO A 112 12.54 -4.16 -4.75
C PRO A 112 13.46 -5.34 -4.48
N VAL A 113 13.16 -6.47 -5.11
CA VAL A 113 13.94 -7.72 -5.05
C VAL A 113 14.63 -7.98 -6.38
#